data_AF-A0A559V556-F1
#
_entry.id   AF-A0A559V556-F1
#
_cell.length_a   1.000
_cell.length_b   1.000
_cell.length_c   1.000
_cell.angle_alpha   90.00
_cell.angle_beta   90.00
_cell.angle_gamma   90.00
#
_symmetry.space_group_name_H-M   'P 1'
#
loop_
_entity.id
_entity.type
_entity.pdbx_description
1 polymer ?
#
loop_
_entity_poly.entity_id
_entity_poly.type
_entity_poly.pdbx_seq_one_letter_code
_entity_poly.pdbx_strand_id
1 'polypeptide(L)'
;MRHLSRLVSGGAAAAAAGALLLAAAPAHATQASHTWGIPGHKMQVNAWHCGSYVTACDWKASTKLYKGRSHDSAQWVQNRAILAAHGVSVSIKISKNPEATLTMNSRSQGTVRWKNYGGHKWIADTYGQMKPSMLTVYVSTKSCGSAQINSRIKFTEKCVYAGAS
;
A
#
# COMPACT_ATOMS: atom_id res chain seq x y z
N MET A 1 -75.29 12.26 -11.73
CA MET A 1 -75.50 12.83 -10.39
C MET A 1 -74.43 13.87 -10.11
N ARG A 2 -74.81 15.13 -9.91
CA ARG A 2 -73.93 16.22 -9.42
C ARG A 2 -74.13 16.35 -7.91
N HIS A 3 -73.04 16.50 -7.15
CA HIS A 3 -72.75 17.62 -6.24
C HIS A 3 -71.98 17.26 -4.94
N LEU A 4 -71.03 18.15 -4.65
CA LEU A 4 -70.64 18.70 -3.34
C LEU A 4 -69.64 17.95 -2.44
N SER A 5 -68.39 18.37 -2.60
CA SER A 5 -67.40 18.82 -1.60
C SER A 5 -67.71 18.65 -0.11
N ARG A 6 -66.72 18.19 0.66
CA ARG A 6 -66.08 18.96 1.75
C ARG A 6 -64.85 18.24 2.32
N LEU A 7 -63.76 19.01 2.38
CA LEU A 7 -62.53 18.75 3.11
C LEU A 7 -62.80 18.66 4.62
N VAL A 8 -62.14 17.73 5.30
CA VAL A 8 -61.76 17.89 6.72
C VAL A 8 -60.26 17.64 6.82
N SER A 9 -59.60 18.69 7.25
CA SER A 9 -58.21 18.83 7.65
C SER A 9 -57.86 18.06 8.91
N GLY A 10 -56.60 17.66 9.05
CA GLY A 10 -55.92 17.68 10.34
C GLY A 10 -54.95 16.55 10.61
N GLY A 11 -53.71 16.91 10.95
CA GLY A 11 -52.86 16.12 11.86
C GLY A 11 -51.64 15.45 11.24
N ALA A 12 -50.53 16.19 11.18
CA ALA A 12 -49.20 15.64 10.97
C ALA A 12 -48.74 14.78 12.16
N ALA A 13 -48.00 13.70 11.89
CA ALA A 13 -47.06 13.13 12.84
C ALA A 13 -45.84 12.58 12.07
N ALA A 14 -44.72 13.28 12.21
CA ALA A 14 -43.40 12.85 11.76
C ALA A 14 -42.77 11.91 12.81
N ALA A 15 -42.14 10.82 12.36
CA ALA A 15 -41.07 10.03 13.01
C ALA A 15 -40.86 8.77 12.15
N ALA A 16 -39.68 8.25 11.83
CA ALA A 16 -38.29 8.52 12.21
C ALA A 16 -37.40 8.07 11.02
N ALA A 17 -36.46 8.88 10.55
CA ALA A 17 -35.03 8.79 10.90
C ALA A 17 -34.44 7.36 10.84
N GLY A 18 -33.43 7.18 9.98
CA GLY A 18 -32.35 6.25 10.24
C GLY A 18 -32.21 5.06 9.30
N ALA A 19 -31.99 5.30 8.01
CA ALA A 19 -31.27 4.34 7.17
C ALA A 19 -30.12 5.05 6.46
N LEU A 20 -29.11 5.47 7.24
CA LEU A 20 -27.76 5.64 6.71
C LEU A 20 -27.26 4.22 6.39
N LEU A 21 -27.59 3.76 5.19
CA LEU A 21 -26.83 2.71 4.53
C LEU A 21 -25.43 3.28 4.30
N LEU A 22 -24.59 3.21 5.33
CA LEU A 22 -23.15 3.14 5.14
C LEU A 22 -22.90 1.82 4.42
N ALA A 23 -23.11 1.83 3.10
CA ALA A 23 -22.39 0.93 2.22
C ALA A 23 -20.92 1.25 2.49
N ALA A 24 -20.31 0.50 3.41
CA ALA A 24 -18.88 0.48 3.56
C ALA A 24 -18.35 0.04 2.20
N ALA A 25 -17.93 1.00 1.37
CA ALA A 25 -17.11 0.70 0.22
C ALA A 25 -16.01 -0.23 0.77
N PRO A 26 -15.80 -1.42 0.19
CA PRO A 26 -14.75 -2.30 0.67
C PRO A 26 -13.49 -1.46 0.74
N ALA A 27 -12.83 -1.43 1.91
CA ALA A 27 -11.69 -0.56 2.10
C ALA A 27 -10.60 -0.95 1.10
N HIS A 28 -10.59 -0.27 -0.06
CA HIS A 28 -9.77 -0.62 -1.18
C HIS A 28 -8.33 -0.40 -0.76
N ALA A 29 -7.54 -1.47 -0.78
CA ALA A 29 -6.13 -1.38 -0.47
C ALA A 29 -5.44 -0.40 -1.42
N THR A 30 -4.52 0.41 -0.89
CA THR A 30 -3.76 1.35 -1.70
C THR A 30 -2.57 0.62 -2.29
N GLN A 31 -2.40 0.72 -3.60
CA GLN A 31 -1.32 0.04 -4.30
C GLN A 31 -0.76 0.86 -5.45
N ALA A 32 0.49 0.61 -5.77
CA ALA A 32 1.15 1.13 -6.94
C ALA A 32 2.06 0.05 -7.54
N SER A 33 2.04 -0.08 -8.86
CA SER A 33 2.87 -1.01 -9.61
C SER A 33 3.41 -0.33 -10.85
N HIS A 34 4.68 -0.56 -11.15
CA HIS A 34 5.26 -0.11 -12.40
C HIS A 34 6.30 -1.10 -12.90
N THR A 35 6.38 -1.21 -14.23
CA THR A 35 7.32 -2.10 -14.91
C THR A 35 8.23 -1.28 -15.80
N TRP A 36 9.53 -1.43 -15.63
CA TRP A 36 10.55 -0.83 -16.49
C TRP A 36 11.17 -1.89 -17.40
N GLY A 37 11.32 -1.52 -18.67
CA GLY A 37 12.15 -2.27 -19.60
C GLY A 37 13.63 -2.08 -19.27
N ILE A 38 14.38 -3.16 -19.32
CA ILE A 38 15.84 -3.20 -19.29
C ILE A 38 16.30 -4.13 -20.41
N PRO A 39 17.50 -3.98 -20.98
CA PRO A 39 17.92 -4.77 -22.15
C PRO A 39 17.73 -6.28 -21.95
N GLY A 40 16.78 -6.89 -22.67
CA GLY A 40 16.44 -8.32 -22.57
C GLY A 40 15.62 -8.75 -21.34
N HIS A 41 15.28 -7.84 -20.43
CA HIS A 41 14.59 -8.15 -19.17
C HIS A 41 13.51 -7.11 -18.84
N LYS A 42 12.75 -7.34 -17.76
CA LYS A 42 11.81 -6.38 -17.20
C LYS A 42 11.92 -6.37 -15.69
N MET A 43 11.86 -5.18 -15.10
CA MET A 43 11.81 -5.00 -13.66
C MET A 43 10.44 -4.46 -13.24
N GLN A 44 9.74 -5.20 -12.38
CA GLN A 44 8.50 -4.74 -11.75
C GLN A 44 8.77 -4.34 -10.30
N VAL A 45 8.29 -3.17 -9.90
CA VAL A 45 8.30 -2.72 -8.49
C VAL A 45 6.87 -2.46 -8.06
N ASN A 46 6.51 -2.96 -6.88
CA ASN A 46 5.15 -2.87 -6.32
C ASN A 46 5.20 -2.33 -4.89
N ALA A 47 4.26 -1.45 -4.56
CA ALA A 47 3.95 -1.03 -3.21
C ALA A 47 2.47 -1.32 -2.93
N TRP A 48 2.17 -1.76 -1.72
CA TRP A 48 0.82 -2.05 -1.27
C TRP A 48 0.72 -1.80 0.24
N HIS A 49 -0.41 -1.30 0.68
CA HIS A 49 -0.83 -1.35 2.07
C HIS A 49 -2.36 -1.44 2.17
N CYS A 50 -2.86 -1.86 3.33
CA CYS A 50 -4.29 -1.89 3.60
C CYS A 50 -4.97 -0.53 3.34
N GLY A 51 -6.25 -0.55 2.94
CA GLY A 51 -7.01 0.67 2.65
C GLY A 51 -7.55 1.36 3.90
N SER A 52 -7.84 0.58 4.93
CA SER A 52 -8.31 1.05 6.23
C SER A 52 -7.68 0.24 7.36
N TYR A 53 -7.46 0.87 8.50
CA TYR A 53 -6.95 0.21 9.70
C TYR A 53 -7.50 0.93 10.93
N VAL A 54 -7.74 0.17 12.00
CA VAL A 54 -8.05 0.74 13.32
C VAL A 54 -6.78 0.82 14.16
N THR A 55 -5.98 -0.24 14.15
CA THR A 55 -4.77 -0.36 14.99
C THR A 55 -3.53 -0.79 14.22
N ALA A 56 -3.70 -1.55 13.14
CA ALA A 56 -2.62 -2.10 12.34
C ALA A 56 -3.01 -2.13 10.86
N CYS A 57 -2.06 -1.82 10.01
CA CYS A 57 -2.18 -1.87 8.57
C CYS A 57 -1.12 -2.79 7.99
N ASP A 58 -1.54 -3.86 7.31
CA ASP A 58 -0.61 -4.71 6.59
C ASP A 58 -0.01 -3.93 5.42
N TRP A 59 1.25 -4.23 5.10
CA TRP A 59 1.96 -3.64 3.97
C TRP A 59 2.81 -4.67 3.25
N LYS A 60 3.04 -4.42 1.97
CA LYS A 60 3.93 -5.20 1.12
C LYS A 60 4.65 -4.31 0.11
N ALA A 61 5.92 -4.61 -0.11
CA ALA A 61 6.76 -3.97 -1.09
C ALA A 61 7.56 -5.05 -1.83
N SER A 62 7.64 -4.96 -3.15
CA SER A 62 8.16 -6.05 -3.98
C SER A 62 8.99 -5.52 -5.14
N THR A 63 10.12 -6.17 -5.41
CA THR A 63 10.95 -5.96 -6.61
C THR A 63 11.10 -7.30 -7.31
N LYS A 64 10.66 -7.42 -8.57
CA LYS A 64 10.69 -8.68 -9.34
C LYS A 64 11.32 -8.53 -10.73
N LEU A 65 12.23 -9.43 -11.06
CA LEU A 65 12.91 -9.52 -12.35
C LEU A 65 12.25 -10.58 -13.24
N TYR A 66 12.10 -10.24 -14.51
CA TYR A 66 11.52 -11.10 -15.54
C TYR A 66 12.35 -11.09 -16.82
N LYS A 67 12.26 -12.18 -17.58
CA LYS A 67 12.68 -12.29 -18.98
C LYS A 67 11.48 -12.79 -19.80
N GLY A 68 10.94 -11.92 -20.65
CA GLY A 68 9.66 -12.20 -21.31
C GLY A 68 8.51 -12.26 -20.30
N ARG A 69 7.92 -13.45 -20.12
CA ARG A 69 6.86 -13.74 -19.14
C ARG A 69 7.34 -14.53 -17.92
N SER A 70 8.56 -15.06 -17.96
CA SER A 70 9.12 -15.91 -16.90
C SER A 70 9.98 -15.10 -15.95
N HIS A 71 10.10 -15.56 -14.70
CA HIS A 71 11.07 -15.03 -13.76
C HIS A 71 12.50 -15.30 -14.24
N ASP A 72 13.41 -14.38 -13.94
CA ASP A 72 14.81 -14.50 -14.36
C ASP A 72 15.76 -14.16 -13.21
N SER A 73 16.95 -14.77 -13.22
CA SER A 73 17.90 -14.67 -12.12
C SER A 73 18.84 -13.48 -12.27
N ALA A 74 19.01 -12.73 -11.19
CA ALA A 74 19.99 -11.65 -11.08
C ALA A 74 21.21 -12.11 -10.26
N GLN A 75 22.28 -11.32 -10.23
CA GLN A 75 23.30 -11.45 -9.19
C GLN A 75 22.74 -11.05 -7.82
N TRP A 76 21.89 -10.02 -7.79
CA TRP A 76 21.07 -9.66 -6.64
C TRP A 76 19.87 -8.82 -7.06
N VAL A 77 18.81 -8.91 -6.26
CA VAL A 77 17.64 -8.02 -6.32
C VAL A 77 17.44 -7.40 -4.95
N GLN A 78 17.09 -6.11 -4.92
CA GLN A 78 16.88 -5.38 -3.69
C GLN A 78 15.51 -4.70 -3.70
N ASN A 79 14.87 -4.70 -2.54
CA ASN A 79 13.76 -3.82 -2.24
C ASN A 79 14.09 -2.94 -1.04
N ARG A 80 13.71 -1.68 -1.15
CA ARG A 80 13.75 -0.71 -0.06
C ARG A 80 12.36 -0.09 0.07
N ALA A 81 11.63 -0.49 1.09
CA ALA A 81 10.35 0.08 1.45
C ALA A 81 10.55 1.25 2.42
N ILE A 82 9.89 2.38 2.17
CA ILE A 82 9.77 3.49 3.11
C ILE A 82 8.32 3.53 3.55
N LEU A 83 8.10 3.42 4.85
CA LEU A 83 6.79 3.34 5.47
C LEU A 83 6.64 4.58 6.35
N ALA A 84 5.54 5.30 6.18
CA ALA A 84 5.30 6.54 6.90
C ALA A 84 3.86 6.64 7.41
N ALA A 85 3.71 7.24 8.59
CA ALA A 85 2.44 7.70 9.14
C ALA A 85 2.39 9.23 9.05
N HIS A 86 1.26 9.77 8.59
CA HIS A 86 1.06 11.19 8.36
C HIS A 86 0.00 11.76 9.30
N GLY A 87 0.26 12.96 9.83
CA GLY A 87 -0.60 13.64 10.81
C GLY A 87 0.22 14.48 11.78
N VAL A 88 -0.45 15.18 12.68
CA VAL A 88 0.20 16.04 13.69
C VAL A 88 0.73 15.18 14.84
N SER A 89 2.03 15.27 15.11
CA SER A 89 2.68 14.62 16.27
C SER A 89 2.50 13.09 16.35
N VAL A 90 2.44 12.42 15.20
CA VAL A 90 2.17 10.98 15.12
C VAL A 90 3.40 10.11 15.37
N SER A 91 3.18 8.80 15.50
CA SER A 91 4.24 7.79 15.51
C SER A 91 3.81 6.50 14.78
N ILE A 92 4.78 5.66 14.44
CA ILE A 92 4.56 4.38 13.77
C ILE A 92 5.49 3.31 14.34
N LYS A 93 4.95 2.11 14.59
CA LYS A 93 5.73 0.89 14.80
C LYS A 93 5.64 0.02 13.54
N ILE A 94 6.75 -0.58 13.13
CA ILE A 94 6.83 -1.37 11.91
C ILE A 94 7.31 -2.78 12.26
N SER A 95 6.60 -3.80 11.79
CA SER A 95 7.13 -5.15 11.68
C SER A 95 7.53 -5.46 10.23
N LYS A 96 8.44 -6.41 10.07
CA LYS A 96 8.99 -6.84 8.79
C LYS A 96 9.25 -8.35 8.79
N ASN A 97 9.42 -8.95 7.62
CA ASN A 97 9.90 -10.32 7.46
C ASN A 97 11.33 -10.50 7.99
N PRO A 98 11.72 -11.68 8.51
CA PRO A 98 12.98 -11.86 9.22
C PRO A 98 14.22 -11.42 8.44
N GLU A 99 14.25 -11.68 7.12
CA GLU A 99 15.43 -11.44 6.28
C GLU A 99 15.71 -9.94 6.03
N ALA A 100 14.73 -9.06 6.25
CA ALA A 100 14.87 -7.64 6.00
C ALA A 100 15.48 -6.90 7.21
N THR A 101 16.14 -5.77 6.96
CA THR A 101 16.60 -4.84 7.99
C THR A 101 15.59 -3.71 8.13
N LEU A 102 15.22 -3.35 9.35
CA LEU A 102 14.39 -2.17 9.65
C LEU A 102 15.26 -1.09 10.30
N THR A 103 15.18 0.12 9.79
CA THR A 103 15.76 1.33 10.37
C THR A 103 14.66 2.36 10.56
N MET A 104 14.40 2.78 11.79
CA MET A 104 13.51 3.91 12.05
C MET A 104 14.27 5.21 11.73
N ASN A 105 13.78 5.99 10.77
CA ASN A 105 14.40 7.27 10.40
C ASN A 105 13.86 8.41 11.27
N SER A 106 12.63 8.28 11.75
CA SER A 106 11.97 9.20 12.68
C SER A 106 10.91 8.44 13.48
N ARG A 107 10.20 9.13 14.37
CA ARG A 107 9.03 8.56 15.07
C ARG A 107 7.92 8.10 14.12
N SER A 108 7.77 8.74 12.96
CA SER A 108 6.67 8.54 12.02
C SER A 108 7.10 7.89 10.69
N GLN A 109 8.39 7.58 10.52
CA GLN A 109 8.90 6.98 9.28
C GLN A 109 9.98 5.93 9.55
N GLY A 110 9.84 4.77 8.91
CA GLY A 110 10.86 3.72 8.89
C GLY A 110 11.20 3.27 7.47
N THR A 111 12.41 2.73 7.33
CA THR A 111 12.91 2.11 6.10
C THR A 111 13.10 0.61 6.36
N VAL A 112 12.44 -0.22 5.56
CA VAL A 112 12.72 -1.67 5.51
C VAL A 112 13.50 -1.97 4.24
N ARG A 113 14.64 -2.64 4.37
CA ARG A 113 15.49 -3.00 3.22
C ARG A 113 15.79 -4.48 3.25
N TRP A 114 15.61 -5.13 2.11
CA TRP A 114 16.07 -6.48 1.90
C TRP A 114 16.79 -6.60 0.55
N LYS A 115 17.93 -7.27 0.58
CA LYS A 115 18.74 -7.57 -0.60
C LYS A 115 18.89 -9.08 -0.70
N ASN A 116 18.29 -9.66 -1.72
CA ASN A 116 18.28 -11.09 -1.92
C ASN A 116 19.49 -11.53 -2.75
N TYR A 117 20.31 -12.39 -2.14
CA TYR A 117 21.45 -13.06 -2.75
C TYR A 117 21.28 -14.60 -2.79
N GLY A 118 20.11 -15.13 -2.39
CA GLY A 118 19.83 -16.57 -2.22
C GLY A 118 19.42 -17.30 -3.50
N GLY A 119 18.73 -18.44 -3.41
CA GLY A 119 18.34 -19.23 -4.60
C GLY A 119 17.31 -18.56 -5.52
N HIS A 120 16.50 -17.64 -4.99
CA HIS A 120 15.45 -16.92 -5.72
C HIS A 120 15.85 -15.47 -6.03
N LYS A 121 17.00 -15.26 -6.70
CA LYS A 121 17.55 -13.93 -7.05
C LYS A 121 16.75 -13.17 -8.11
N TRP A 122 15.49 -13.52 -8.29
CA TRP A 122 14.55 -12.85 -9.17
C TRP A 122 13.60 -11.94 -8.35
N ILE A 123 13.58 -12.05 -7.02
CA ILE A 123 12.63 -11.35 -6.16
C ILE A 123 13.28 -10.78 -4.89
N ALA A 124 12.82 -9.58 -4.50
CA ALA A 124 12.98 -9.07 -3.15
C ALA A 124 11.62 -8.55 -2.67
N ASP A 125 10.93 -9.37 -1.87
CA ASP A 125 9.67 -9.05 -1.20
C ASP A 125 9.93 -8.69 0.26
N THR A 126 9.35 -7.59 0.70
CA THR A 126 9.29 -7.21 2.11
C THR A 126 7.83 -6.97 2.48
N TYR A 127 7.45 -7.40 3.68
CA TYR A 127 6.08 -7.32 4.15
C TYR A 127 6.04 -7.30 5.68
N GLY A 128 4.92 -6.85 6.23
CA GLY A 128 4.67 -6.83 7.67
C GLY A 128 3.49 -5.95 8.01
N GLN A 129 3.51 -5.38 9.21
CA GLN A 129 2.46 -4.49 9.72
C GLN A 129 3.03 -3.12 10.10
N MET A 130 2.27 -2.09 9.78
CA MET A 130 2.42 -0.74 10.31
C MET A 130 1.40 -0.56 11.42
N LYS A 131 1.82 -0.12 12.60
CA LYS A 131 0.96 0.20 13.74
C LYS A 131 1.11 1.69 14.05
N PRO A 132 0.36 2.56 13.32
CA PRO A 132 0.39 3.99 13.56
C PRO A 132 -0.34 4.38 14.85
N SER A 133 -0.04 5.57 15.38
CA SER A 133 -0.76 6.15 16.52
C SER A 133 -2.19 6.59 16.15
N MET A 134 -3.07 6.73 17.14
CA MET A 134 -4.49 7.10 16.93
C MET A 134 -4.73 8.41 16.16
N LEU A 135 -3.79 9.36 16.22
CA LEU A 135 -3.90 10.65 15.51
C LEU A 135 -3.41 10.61 14.06
N THR A 136 -3.07 9.42 13.55
CA THR A 136 -2.65 9.25 12.16
C THR A 136 -3.83 9.40 11.22
N VAL A 137 -3.68 10.30 10.25
CA VAL A 137 -4.68 10.57 9.22
C VAL A 137 -4.61 9.51 8.13
N TYR A 138 -3.40 9.17 7.69
CA TYR A 138 -3.16 8.10 6.72
C TYR A 138 -1.72 7.55 6.84
N VAL A 139 -1.51 6.39 6.23
CA VAL A 139 -0.17 5.78 6.06
C VAL A 139 0.19 5.72 4.59
N SER A 140 1.47 5.55 4.31
CA SER A 140 1.96 5.35 2.94
C SER A 140 3.11 4.36 2.88
N THR A 141 3.20 3.65 1.77
CA THR A 141 4.27 2.73 1.41
C THR A 141 4.93 3.20 0.10
N LYS A 142 6.18 3.62 0.17
CA LYS A 142 7.03 3.80 -1.01
C LYS A 142 7.89 2.57 -1.21
N SER A 143 7.82 1.92 -2.36
CA SER A 143 8.70 0.80 -2.69
C SER A 143 9.73 1.23 -3.71
N CYS A 144 11.02 1.03 -3.41
CA CYS A 144 12.13 1.34 -4.29
C CYS A 144 12.89 0.06 -4.63
N GLY A 145 12.91 -0.32 -5.91
CA GLY A 145 13.57 -1.52 -6.39
C GLY A 145 14.88 -1.21 -7.12
N SER A 146 15.88 -2.06 -6.91
CA SER A 146 17.14 -2.06 -7.68
C SER A 146 17.64 -3.49 -7.88
N ALA A 147 18.45 -3.71 -8.91
CA ALA A 147 19.01 -5.04 -9.20
C ALA A 147 20.35 -4.94 -9.93
N GLN A 148 21.19 -5.96 -9.77
CA GLN A 148 22.31 -6.23 -10.66
C GLN A 148 22.02 -7.55 -11.35
N ILE A 149 21.73 -7.51 -12.65
CA ILE A 149 21.31 -8.69 -13.40
C ILE A 149 22.55 -9.53 -13.75
N ASN A 150 23.56 -8.88 -14.34
CA ASN A 150 24.88 -9.45 -14.62
C ASN A 150 25.93 -8.33 -14.55
N SER A 151 27.21 -8.59 -14.85
CA SER A 151 28.28 -7.58 -14.77
C SER A 151 28.06 -6.31 -15.61
N ARG A 152 27.19 -6.34 -16.62
CA ARG A 152 26.94 -5.25 -17.57
C ARG A 152 25.58 -4.59 -17.39
N ILE A 153 24.58 -5.32 -16.90
CA ILE A 153 23.19 -4.86 -16.81
C ILE A 153 22.82 -4.62 -15.36
N LYS A 154 22.53 -3.35 -15.04
CA LYS A 154 22.09 -2.89 -13.74
C LYS A 154 20.76 -2.16 -13.88
N PHE A 155 19.85 -2.42 -12.93
CA PHE A 155 18.66 -1.62 -12.73
C PHE A 155 18.92 -0.64 -11.57
N THR A 156 19.07 0.65 -11.92
CA THR A 156 19.21 1.72 -10.93
C THR A 156 17.91 1.87 -10.15
N GLU A 157 18.01 2.43 -8.94
CA GLU A 157 16.86 2.48 -8.04
C GLU A 157 15.71 3.28 -8.65
N LYS A 158 14.54 2.64 -8.75
CA LYS A 158 13.28 3.26 -9.18
C LYS A 158 12.19 2.95 -8.17
N CYS A 159 11.27 3.88 -7.97
CA CYS A 159 10.28 3.77 -6.91
C CYS A 159 8.85 3.92 -7.42
N VAL A 160 7.94 3.26 -6.73
CA VAL A 160 6.49 3.46 -6.80
C VAL A 160 5.97 3.85 -5.42
N TYR A 161 4.85 4.57 -5.38
CA TYR A 161 4.28 5.11 -4.15
C TYR A 161 2.81 4.73 -4.01
N ALA A 162 2.49 4.01 -2.94
CA ALA A 162 1.12 3.75 -2.50
C ALA A 162 0.84 4.66 -1.29
N GLY A 163 -0.06 5.62 -1.46
CA GLY A 163 -0.47 6.56 -0.41
C GLY A 163 -1.37 7.66 -1.00
N ALA A 164 -2.05 8.41 -0.14
CA ALA A 164 -2.76 9.61 -0.57
C ALA A 164 -1.73 10.72 -0.90
N SER A 165 -1.91 11.35 -2.06
CA SER A 165 -1.16 12.52 -2.53
C SER A 165 -1.82 13.82 -2.07
#